data_AF-A0A845LB17-F1
#
_entry.id   AF-A0A845LB17-F1
#
_cell.length_a   1.000
_cell.length_b   1.000
_cell.length_c   1.000
_cell.angle_alpha   90.00
_cell.angle_beta   90.00
_cell.angle_gamma   90.00
#
_symmetry.space_group_name_H-M   'P 1'
#
loop_
_entity.id
_entity.type
_entity.pdbx_description
1 polymer ?
#
loop_
_entity_poly.entity_id
_entity_poly.type
_entity_poly.pdbx_seq_one_letter_code
_entity_poly.pdbx_strand_id
1 'polypeptide(L)'
;MTYKVAVASSDGKVVNRHFGHAEHFLIFEVVGNSYRFVESRKTQRYCHDQSHGQSTAALDAIADCKAVLVSQIGPGAIENLKVRGVESHVLPDLIERALADYIQKTV
;
A
#
# COMPACT_ATOMS: atom_id res chain seq x y z
N MET A 1 -7.58 1.36 18.64
CA MET A 1 -7.58 2.18 17.41
C MET A 1 -7.51 1.25 16.22
N THR A 2 -8.27 1.53 15.17
CA THR A 2 -8.25 0.75 13.92
C THR A 2 -7.66 1.60 12.79
N TYR A 3 -6.89 0.99 11.92
CA TYR A 3 -6.30 1.66 10.75
C TYR A 3 -6.10 0.69 9.61
N LYS A 4 -5.93 1.21 8.39
CA LYS A 4 -5.71 0.40 7.18
C LYS A 4 -4.25 0.42 6.74
N VAL A 5 -3.79 -0.71 6.23
CA VAL A 5 -2.46 -0.90 5.64
C VAL A 5 -2.65 -1.46 4.23
N ALA A 6 -2.08 -0.77 3.24
CA ALA A 6 -2.06 -1.23 1.86
C ALA A 6 -0.82 -2.09 1.61
N VAL A 7 -0.95 -3.12 0.77
CA VAL A 7 0.15 -4.02 0.45
C VAL A 7 0.24 -4.23 -1.06
N ALA A 8 1.43 -4.01 -1.62
CA ALA A 8 1.70 -4.15 -3.04
C ALA A 8 2.17 -5.59 -3.35
N SER A 9 1.27 -6.39 -3.90
CA SER A 9 1.51 -7.80 -4.25
C SER A 9 0.86 -8.13 -5.59
N SER A 10 1.43 -9.07 -6.35
CA SER A 10 0.75 -9.64 -7.52
C SER A 10 0.15 -11.02 -7.32
N ASP A 11 0.61 -11.76 -6.31
CA ASP A 11 0.19 -13.14 -6.05
C ASP A 11 -0.60 -13.30 -4.75
N GLY A 12 -0.71 -12.23 -3.96
CA GLY A 12 -1.43 -12.24 -2.69
C GLY A 12 -0.71 -12.91 -1.53
N LYS A 13 0.57 -13.29 -1.68
CA LYS A 13 1.35 -13.94 -0.62
C LYS A 13 2.62 -13.16 -0.28
N VAL A 14 3.26 -12.52 -1.25
CA VAL A 14 4.53 -11.79 -1.06
C VAL A 14 4.36 -10.30 -1.41
N VAL A 15 4.99 -9.43 -0.62
CA VAL A 15 5.16 -8.02 -0.97
C VAL A 15 6.24 -7.90 -2.05
N ASN A 16 5.83 -7.93 -3.32
CA ASN A 16 6.77 -8.02 -4.44
C ASN A 16 6.60 -6.91 -5.49
N ARG A 17 5.70 -5.95 -5.28
CA ARG A 17 5.48 -4.87 -6.25
C ARG A 17 6.09 -3.55 -5.84
N HIS A 18 6.72 -2.91 -6.84
CA HIS A 18 7.11 -1.52 -6.79
C HIS A 18 5.85 -0.64 -6.75
N PHE A 19 5.83 0.37 -5.88
CA PHE A 19 4.66 1.23 -5.69
C PHE A 19 4.05 1.76 -7.00
N GLY A 20 4.86 2.40 -7.84
CA GLY A 20 4.41 3.00 -9.10
C GLY A 20 4.05 2.01 -10.22
N HIS A 21 4.32 0.71 -10.04
CA HIS A 21 3.97 -0.35 -11.00
C HIS A 21 2.99 -1.36 -10.42
N ALA A 22 2.51 -1.14 -9.19
CA ALA A 22 1.51 -2.00 -8.59
C ALA A 22 0.19 -1.79 -9.33
N GLU A 23 -0.38 -2.85 -9.90
CA GLU A 23 -1.67 -2.80 -10.60
C GLU A 23 -2.84 -2.79 -9.61
N HIS A 24 -2.59 -3.26 -8.39
CA HIS A 24 -3.53 -3.26 -7.28
C HIS A 24 -2.80 -3.27 -5.94
N PHE A 25 -3.54 -2.87 -4.89
CA PHE A 25 -3.14 -2.98 -3.50
C PHE A 25 -4.13 -3.83 -2.73
N LEU A 26 -3.60 -4.72 -1.90
CA LEU A 26 -4.39 -5.48 -0.94
C LEU A 26 -4.52 -4.65 0.33
N ILE A 27 -5.74 -4.40 0.76
CA ILE A 27 -6.04 -3.56 1.91
C ILE A 27 -6.33 -4.43 3.11
N PHE A 28 -5.56 -4.24 4.17
CA PHE A 28 -5.72 -4.91 5.44
C PHE A 28 -6.15 -3.91 6.50
N GLU A 29 -7.13 -4.25 7.31
CA GLU A 29 -7.50 -3.50 8.51
C GLU A 29 -6.80 -4.10 9.71
N VAL A 30 -6.13 -3.25 10.48
CA VAL A 30 -5.45 -3.60 11.72
C VAL A 30 -6.29 -3.15 12.91
N VAL A 31 -6.52 -4.07 13.85
CA VAL A 31 -7.26 -3.87 15.10
C VAL A 31 -6.39 -4.38 16.25
N GLY A 32 -5.75 -3.47 16.98
CA GLY A 32 -4.77 -3.84 18.00
C GLY A 32 -3.57 -4.56 17.37
N ASN A 33 -3.33 -5.81 17.80
CA ASN A 33 -2.26 -6.68 17.26
C ASN A 33 -2.74 -7.66 16.17
N SER A 34 -4.00 -7.57 15.75
CA SER A 34 -4.57 -8.45 14.73
C SER A 34 -4.85 -7.68 13.45
N TYR A 35 -4.85 -8.37 12.31
CA TYR A 35 -5.21 -7.81 11.02
C TYR A 35 -6.18 -8.71 10.27
N ARG A 36 -6.98 -8.11 9.38
CA ARG A 36 -7.85 -8.83 8.45
C ARG A 36 -7.78 -8.23 7.05
N PHE A 37 -7.86 -9.08 6.03
CA PHE A 37 -8.05 -8.62 4.66
C PHE A 37 -9.44 -7.99 4.51
N VAL A 38 -9.51 -6.84 3.86
CA VAL A 38 -10.75 -6.09 3.62
C VAL A 38 -11.15 -6.16 2.16
N GLU A 39 -10.24 -5.74 1.27
CA GLU A 39 -10.53 -5.57 -0.16
C GLU A 39 -9.23 -5.48 -0.98
N SER A 40 -9.35 -5.62 -2.30
CA SER A 40 -8.28 -5.31 -3.26
C SER A 40 -8.67 -4.11 -4.09
N ARG A 41 -7.80 -3.10 -4.16
CA ARG A 41 -8.03 -1.85 -4.89
C ARG A 41 -7.10 -1.75 -6.07
N LYS A 42 -7.68 -1.65 -7.28
CA LYS A 42 -6.90 -1.45 -8.51
C LYS A 42 -6.37 -0.03 -8.58
N THR A 43 -5.15 0.12 -9.08
CA THR A 43 -4.51 1.42 -9.30
C THR A 43 -4.85 2.01 -10.66
N GLN A 44 -5.48 1.24 -11.55
CA GLN A 44 -5.99 1.75 -12.81
C GLN A 44 -7.39 2.35 -12.64
N ARG A 45 -7.53 3.66 -12.92
CA ARG A 45 -8.84 4.26 -13.18
C ARG A 45 -9.32 3.78 -14.55
N TYR A 46 -10.45 3.09 -14.58
CA TYR A 46 -11.26 2.99 -15.79
C TYR A 46 -11.84 4.38 -16.07
N CYS A 47 -11.12 5.24 -16.81
CA CYS A 47 -11.66 6.45 -17.49
C CYS A 47 -10.56 7.18 -18.29
N HIS A 48 -10.59 7.02 -19.61
CA HIS A 48 -10.61 8.07 -20.64
C HIS A 48 -9.90 9.42 -20.38
N ASP A 49 -8.62 9.48 -20.00
CA ASP A 49 -7.78 10.64 -20.36
C ASP A 49 -6.30 10.28 -20.32
N GLN A 50 -5.67 10.29 -21.50
CA GLN A 50 -4.26 9.98 -21.69
C GLN A 50 -3.41 11.21 -21.37
N SER A 51 -3.20 11.53 -20.10
CA SER A 51 -2.11 12.43 -19.73
C SER A 51 -1.84 12.39 -18.22
N HIS A 52 -0.62 12.01 -17.82
CA HIS A 52 -0.06 12.22 -16.47
C HIS A 52 -0.55 11.35 -15.26
N GLY A 53 -1.24 10.21 -15.44
CA GLY A 53 -2.08 9.65 -14.36
C GLY A 53 -1.64 8.47 -13.48
N GLN A 54 -0.58 7.70 -13.78
CA GLN A 54 -0.36 6.41 -13.08
C GLN A 54 0.02 6.55 -11.60
N SER A 55 0.94 7.44 -11.26
CA SER A 55 1.35 7.67 -9.86
C SER A 55 0.20 8.21 -9.01
N THR A 56 -0.65 9.06 -9.59
CA THR A 56 -1.78 9.69 -8.89
C THR A 56 -2.86 8.69 -8.52
N ALA A 57 -3.19 7.76 -9.42
CA ALA A 57 -4.22 6.77 -9.16
C ALA A 57 -3.80 5.76 -8.07
N ALA A 58 -2.51 5.39 -8.01
CA ALA A 58 -1.95 4.61 -6.90
C ALA A 58 -2.05 5.37 -5.56
N LEU A 59 -1.72 6.67 -5.55
CA LEU A 59 -1.83 7.53 -4.36
C LEU A 59 -3.27 7.67 -3.86
N ASP A 60 -4.23 7.84 -4.77
CA ASP A 60 -5.65 7.95 -4.42
C ASP A 60 -6.23 6.63 -3.92
N ALA A 61 -5.79 5.49 -4.46
CA ALA A 61 -6.28 4.17 -4.06
C ALA A 61 -6.00 3.83 -2.58
N ILE A 62 -5.01 4.47 -1.97
CA ILE A 62 -4.58 4.19 -0.59
C ILE A 62 -4.60 5.45 0.30
N ALA A 63 -5.28 6.51 -0.11
CA ALA A 63 -5.30 7.78 0.62
C ALA A 63 -5.94 7.70 2.02
N ASP A 64 -6.77 6.69 2.28
CA ASP A 64 -7.36 6.38 3.60
C ASP A 64 -6.53 5.38 4.42
N CYS A 65 -5.38 4.92 3.90
CA CYS A 65 -4.50 3.99 4.59
C CYS A 65 -3.47 4.74 5.42
N LYS A 66 -3.12 4.21 6.59
CA LYS A 66 -2.05 4.74 7.43
C LYS A 66 -0.68 4.46 6.82
N ALA A 67 -0.52 3.30 6.20
CA ALA A 67 0.74 2.88 5.62
C ALA A 67 0.57 2.03 4.36
N VAL A 68 1.64 1.94 3.56
CA VAL A 68 1.76 1.05 2.41
C VAL A 68 3.06 0.24 2.49
N LEU A 69 2.94 -1.08 2.29
CA LEU A 69 4.05 -2.02 2.22
C LEU A 69 4.35 -2.37 0.77
N VAL A 70 5.60 -2.18 0.36
CA VAL A 70 6.06 -2.32 -1.03
C VAL A 70 7.41 -3.04 -1.09
N SER A 71 7.75 -3.60 -2.25
CA SER A 71 9.11 -4.12 -2.46
C SER A 71 10.10 -3.01 -2.81
N GLN A 72 9.61 -1.90 -3.37
CA GLN A 72 10.40 -0.73 -3.73
C GLN A 72 9.49 0.49 -3.93
N ILE A 73 10.00 1.69 -3.66
CA ILE A 73 9.31 2.95 -3.93
C ILE A 73 10.32 4.05 -4.27
N GLY A 74 9.98 4.85 -5.29
CA GLY A 74 10.80 6.00 -5.71
C GLY A 74 10.58 7.25 -4.84
N PRO A 75 11.56 8.17 -4.79
CA PRO A 75 11.55 9.33 -3.89
C PRO A 75 10.35 10.26 -4.10
N GLY A 76 9.95 10.49 -5.36
CA GLY A 76 8.78 11.32 -5.65
C GLY A 76 7.48 10.74 -5.09
N ALA A 77 7.33 9.41 -5.08
CA ALA A 77 6.16 8.76 -4.49
C ALA A 77 6.18 8.83 -2.95
N ILE A 78 7.36 8.69 -2.33
CA ILE A 78 7.52 8.85 -0.88
C ILE A 78 7.07 10.24 -0.43
N GLU A 79 7.51 11.29 -1.14
CA GLU A 79 7.14 12.66 -0.80
C GLU A 79 5.62 12.89 -0.93
N ASN A 80 5.01 12.40 -2.02
CA ASN A 80 3.57 12.48 -2.22
C ASN A 80 2.76 11.74 -1.15
N LEU A 81 3.21 10.55 -0.73
CA LEU A 81 2.57 9.79 0.35
C LEU A 81 2.67 10.53 1.69
N LYS A 82 3.84 11.10 1.98
CA LYS A 82 4.09 11.86 3.22
C LYS A 82 3.16 13.08 3.33
N VAL A 83 2.95 13.83 2.24
CA VAL A 83 2.02 14.97 2.20
C VAL A 83 0.57 14.53 2.49
N ARG A 84 0.21 13.28 2.15
CA ARG A 84 -1.10 12.68 2.41
C ARG A 84 -1.21 11.97 3.76
N GLY A 85 -0.14 11.97 4.57
CA GLY A 85 -0.12 11.29 5.86
C GLY A 85 -0.04 9.76 5.77
N VAL A 86 0.40 9.22 4.63
CA VAL A 86 0.59 7.78 4.41
C VAL A 86 2.06 7.41 4.54
N GLU A 87 2.38 6.46 5.40
CA GLU A 87 3.75 5.98 5.60
C GLU A 87 4.12 4.92 4.55
N SER A 88 5.32 4.99 3.99
CA SER A 88 5.80 3.97 3.04
C SER A 88 6.87 3.09 3.69
N HIS A 89 6.71 1.77 3.64
CA HIS A 89 7.68 0.81 4.16
C HIS A 89 8.11 -0.19 3.08
N VAL A 90 9.42 -0.32 2.91
CA VAL A 90 10.01 -1.32 2.01
C VAL A 90 10.21 -2.61 2.79
N LEU A 91 9.30 -3.57 2.63
CA LEU A 91 9.29 -4.85 3.33
C LEU A 91 9.05 -6.01 2.35
N PRO A 92 10.04 -6.39 1.51
CA PRO A 92 9.90 -7.45 0.50
C PRO A 92 9.93 -8.85 1.14
N ASP A 93 8.87 -9.22 1.86
CA ASP A 93 8.71 -10.52 2.52
C ASP A 93 7.28 -11.07 2.29
N LEU A 94 6.97 -12.22 2.88
CA LEU A 94 5.61 -12.72 3.00
C LEU A 94 4.72 -11.65 3.64
N ILE A 95 3.53 -11.45 3.09
CA ILE A 95 2.59 -10.42 3.55
C ILE A 95 2.31 -10.56 5.04
N GLU A 96 2.14 -11.79 5.53
CA GLU A 96 1.89 -12.07 6.95
C GLU A 96 3.05 -11.60 7.84
N ARG A 97 4.30 -11.81 7.39
CA ARG A 97 5.51 -11.38 8.12
C ARG A 97 5.69 -9.87 8.06
N ALA A 98 5.49 -9.27 6.89
CA ALA A 98 5.60 -7.84 6.69
C ALA A 98 4.56 -7.07 7.53
N LEU A 99 3.32 -7.56 7.58
CA LEU A 99 2.27 -7.01 8.46
C LEU A 99 2.63 -7.21 9.93
N ALA A 100 3.07 -8.40 10.33
CA ALA A 100 3.44 -8.67 11.72
C ALA A 100 4.61 -7.79 12.20
N ASP A 101 5.63 -7.57 11.36
CA ASP A 101 6.77 -6.71 11.66
C ASP A 101 6.33 -5.24 11.77
N TYR A 102 5.51 -4.75 10.83
CA TYR A 102 4.97 -3.39 10.86
C TYR A 102 4.10 -3.13 12.11
N ILE A 103 3.19 -4.05 12.44
CA ILE A 103 2.30 -3.94 13.60
C ILE A 103 3.12 -3.94 14.89
N GLN A 104 4.11 -4.83 15.04
CA GLN A 104 4.94 -4.91 16.25
C GLN A 104 5.86 -3.70 16.46
N LYS A 105 6.29 -3.02 15.38
CA LYS A 105 7.11 -1.80 15.49
C LYS A 105 6.32 -0.55 15.82
N THR A 106 4.99 -0.59 15.66
CA THR A 106 4.10 0.58 15.79
C THR A 106 3.32 0.58 17.11
N VAL A 107 3.43 -0.51 17.90
CA VAL A 107 2.86 -0.64 19.27
C VAL A 107 3.97 -0.41 20.28
#